data_AF-A0A7K4IJX2-F1
#
_entry.id   AF-A0A7K4IJX2-F1
#
_cell.length_a   1.000
_cell.length_b   1.000
_cell.length_c   1.000
_cell.angle_alpha   90.00
_cell.angle_beta   90.00
_cell.angle_gamma   90.00
#
_symmetry.space_group_name_H-M   'P 1'
#
loop_
_entity.id
_entity.type
_entity.pdbx_description
1 polymer ?
#
loop_
_entity_poly.entity_id
_entity_poly.type
_entity_poly.pdbx_seq_one_letter_code
_entity_poly.pdbx_strand_id
1 'polypeptide(L)' 'MGVDLGEIIQKRRLSLDDLSGNALAIDAYNALYQFLAVIRGEKGEPLMDRQRRITSHLSGL' A
#
# COMPACT_ATOMS: atom_id res chain seq x y z
N MET A 1 -0.39 8.95 2.82
CA MET A 1 0.22 9.98 3.69
C MET A 1 -0.87 10.57 4.60
N GLY A 2 -0.57 10.77 5.88
CA GLY A 2 -1.54 11.20 6.91
C GLY A 2 -0.85 11.63 8.20
N VAL A 3 -1.57 11.61 9.33
CA VAL A 3 -1.00 11.91 10.65
C VAL A 3 -0.48 10.63 11.30
N ASP A 4 0.78 10.64 11.74
CA ASP A 4 1.38 9.49 12.41
C ASP A 4 1.09 9.52 13.92
N LEU A 5 0.06 8.77 14.33
CA LEU A 5 -0.33 8.58 15.73
C LEU A 5 0.05 7.19 16.24
N GLY A 6 0.93 6.48 15.53
CA GLY A 6 1.16 5.06 15.71
C GLY A 6 1.63 4.67 17.11
N GLU A 7 2.35 5.55 17.80
CA GLU A 7 2.98 5.30 19.11
C GLU A 7 2.05 5.59 20.29
N ILE A 8 0.99 6.39 20.10
CA ILE A 8 0.12 6.86 21.20
C ILE A 8 -1.25 6.18 21.22
N ILE A 9 -1.56 5.32 20.24
CA ILE A 9 -2.83 4.61 20.13
C ILE A 9 -2.66 3.13 20.51
N GLN A 10 -3.56 2.59 21.33
CA GLN A 10 -3.64 1.16 21.60
C GLN A 10 -4.20 0.41 20.38
N LYS A 11 -3.46 -0.57 19.86
CA LYS A 11 -3.82 -1.36 18.67
C LYS A 11 -4.15 -2.79 19.07
N ARG A 12 -5.18 -3.37 18.43
CA ARG A 12 -5.47 -4.81 18.52
C ARG A 12 -4.85 -5.51 17.32
N ARG A 13 -4.05 -6.56 17.56
CA ARG A 13 -3.49 -7.39 16.49
C ARG A 13 -4.56 -8.34 15.95
N LEU A 14 -4.65 -8.45 14.63
CA LEU A 14 -5.56 -9.35 13.91
C LEU A 14 -4.81 -10.01 12.75
N SER A 15 -5.33 -11.15 12.30
CA SER A 15 -5.00 -11.79 11.03
C SER A 15 -5.95 -11.30 9.92
N LEU A 16 -5.67 -11.66 8.66
CA LEU A 16 -6.60 -11.38 7.55
C LEU A 16 -7.85 -12.25 7.63
N ASP A 17 -7.73 -13.48 8.16
CA ASP A 17 -8.86 -14.40 8.32
C ASP A 17 -9.92 -13.83 9.29
N ASP A 18 -9.49 -13.08 10.30
CA ASP A 18 -10.39 -12.37 11.23
C ASP A 18 -11.27 -11.31 10.52
N LEU A 19 -10.89 -10.88 9.31
CA LEU A 19 -11.61 -9.89 8.52
C LEU A 19 -12.53 -10.54 7.46
N SER A 20 -12.49 -11.87 7.31
CA SER A 20 -13.26 -12.60 6.30
C SER A 20 -14.77 -12.34 6.41
N GLY A 21 -15.42 -12.14 5.27
CA GLY A 21 -16.85 -11.83 5.18
C GLY A 21 -17.24 -10.38 5.46
N ASN A 22 -16.30 -9.52 5.89
CA ASN A 22 -16.56 -8.10 6.07
C ASN A 22 -16.31 -7.31 4.78
N ALA A 23 -17.05 -6.23 4.59
CA ALA A 23 -16.71 -5.22 3.60
C ALA A 23 -15.63 -4.29 4.17
N LEU A 24 -14.55 -4.06 3.42
CA LEU A 24 -13.48 -3.12 3.77
C LEU A 24 -13.43 -1.98 2.77
N ALA A 25 -13.43 -0.74 3.27
CA ALA A 25 -13.17 0.43 2.46
C ALA A 25 -11.68 0.77 2.52
N ILE A 26 -11.01 0.75 1.36
CA ILE A 26 -9.60 1.09 1.22
C ILE A 26 -9.49 2.52 0.70
N ASP A 27 -8.69 3.35 1.36
CA ASP A 27 -8.33 4.67 0.84
C ASP A 27 -7.43 4.52 -0.40
N ALA A 28 -7.98 4.82 -1.57
CA ALA A 28 -7.30 4.65 -2.84
C ALA A 28 -6.01 5.48 -2.93
N TYR A 29 -6.02 6.73 -2.49
CA TYR A 29 -4.82 7.57 -2.56
C TYR A 29 -3.72 7.03 -1.65
N ASN A 30 -4.07 6.63 -0.42
CA ASN A 30 -3.10 6.08 0.51
C ASN A 30 -2.51 4.76 0.00
N ALA A 31 -3.34 3.85 -0.53
CA ALA A 31 -2.90 2.58 -1.10
C ALA A 31 -1.97 2.78 -2.32
N LEU A 32 -2.34 3.65 -3.27
CA LEU A 32 -1.52 3.92 -4.44
C LEU A 32 -0.15 4.51 -4.06
N TYR A 33 -0.11 5.42 -3.08
CA TYR A 33 1.17 5.90 -2.53
C TYR A 33 1.98 4.78 -1.89
N GLN A 34 1.34 3.88 -1.15
CA GLN A 34 2.03 2.73 -0.55
C GLN A 34 2.65 1.84 -1.62
N PHE A 35 1.92 1.52 -2.70
CA PHE A 35 2.45 0.73 -3.81
C PHE A 35 3.62 1.41 -4.52
N LEU A 36 3.54 2.71 -4.76
CA LEU A 36 4.66 3.50 -5.30
C LEU A 36 5.88 3.49 -4.37
N ALA A 37 5.67 3.42 -3.06
CA ALA A 37 6.75 3.40 -2.08
C ALA A 37 7.42 2.02 -1.99
N VAL A 38 6.65 0.92 -1.98
CA VAL A 38 7.19 -0.42 -1.65
C VAL A 38 7.42 -1.34 -2.85
N ILE A 39 6.67 -1.19 -3.95
CA ILE A 39 6.80 -2.04 -5.13
C ILE A 39 7.86 -1.44 -6.05
N ARG A 40 9.10 -1.94 -5.93
CA ARG A 40 10.29 -1.40 -6.59
C ARG A 40 11.16 -2.51 -7.16
N GLY A 41 11.99 -2.15 -8.15
CA GLY A 41 13.07 -3.00 -8.63
C GLY A 41 14.16 -3.20 -7.58
N GLU A 42 15.09 -4.10 -7.86
CA GLU A 42 16.14 -4.49 -6.91
C GLU A 42 17.01 -3.31 -6.43
N LYS A 43 17.20 -2.29 -7.27
CA LYS A 43 17.98 -1.09 -6.92
C LYS A 43 17.11 0.05 -6.38
N GLY A 44 15.83 -0.19 -6.11
CA GLY A 44 14.90 0.77 -5.54
C GLY A 44 14.24 1.71 -6.56
N GLU A 45 14.43 1.51 -7.86
CA GLU A 45 13.70 2.21 -8.90
C GLU A 45 12.22 1.79 -8.91
N PRO A 46 11.27 2.68 -9.25
CA PRO A 46 9.89 2.26 -9.47
C PRO A 46 9.81 1.33 -10.68
N LEU A 47 8.82 0.43 -10.67
CA LEU A 47 8.51 -0.37 -11.84
C LEU A 47 8.05 0.54 -12.98
N MET A 48 8.46 0.21 -14.20
CA MET A 48 8.10 0.97 -15.40
C MET A 48 7.74 0.04 -16.55
N ASP A 49 6.94 0.55 -17.48
CA ASP A 49 6.72 -0.10 -18.77
C ASP A 49 7.81 0.25 -19.80
N ARG A 50 7.66 -0.26 -21.04
CA ARG A 50 8.60 0.00 -22.15
C ARG A 50 8.67 1.48 -22.55
N GLN A 51 7.63 2.27 -22.25
CA GLN A 51 7.58 3.70 -22.48
C GLN A 51 8.11 4.51 -21.29
N ARG A 52 8.67 3.85 -20.26
CA ARG A 52 9.19 4.45 -19.04
C ARG A 52 8.13 5.15 -18.18
N ARG A 53 6.86 4.77 -18.31
CA ARG A 53 5.80 5.22 -17.41
C ARG A 53 5.83 4.38 -16.14
N ILE A 54 5.66 5.00 -14.98
CA ILE A 54 5.65 4.30 -13.68
C ILE A 54 4.41 3.39 -13.60
N THR A 55 4.61 2.14 -13.18
CA THR A 55 3.56 1.12 -13.10
C THR A 55 3.49 0.41 -11.75
N SER A 56 4.33 0.77 -10.77
CA SER A 56 4.32 0.16 -9.41
C SER A 56 2.93 0.15 -8.78
N HIS A 57 2.17 1.23 -8.96
CA HIS A 57 0.81 1.36 -8.44
C HIS A 57 -0.18 0.39 -9.09
N LEU A 58 -0.04 0.09 -10.39
CA LEU A 58 -0.88 -0.87 -11.10
C LEU A 58 -0.55 -2.31 -10.72
N SER A 59 0.69 -2.59 -10.33
CA SER A 59 1.09 -3.92 -9.86
C SER A 59 0.58 -4.26 -8.46
N GLY A 60 0.26 -3.26 -7.65
CA GLY A 60 -0.25 -3.46 -6.29
C GLY A 60 -1.78 -3.54 -6.20
N LEU A 61 -2.48 -3.04 -7.22
CA LEU A 61 -3.92 -3.19 -7.40
C LEU A 61 -4.25 -4.61 -7.88
#